data_AF-A0A3C1XUM2-F1
#
_entry.id   AF-A0A3C1XUM2-F1
#
_cell.length_a   1.000
_cell.length_b   1.000
_cell.length_c   1.000
_cell.angle_alpha   90.00
_cell.angle_beta   90.00
_cell.angle_gamma   90.00
#
_symmetry.space_group_name_H-M   'P 1'
#
loop_
_entity.id
_entity.type
_entity.pdbx_description
1 polymer ?
#
loop_
_entity_poly.entity_id
_entity_poly.type
_entity_poly.pdbx_seq_one_letter_code
_entity_poly.pdbx_strand_id
1 'polypeptide(L)' 'MRAEDEAQILACIPSLRRYARGLTGDPDRADDLVQDTLERAWSRYSRWQRRGELRAWMFGIMHNHFIDG' A
#
# COMPACT_ATOMS: atom_id res chain seq x y z
N MET A 1 4.04 1.67 -15.38
CA MET A 1 4.58 2.41 -14.23
C MET A 1 5.98 2.87 -14.58
N ARG A 2 6.45 4.05 -14.15
CA ARG A 2 7.86 4.44 -14.39
C ARG A 2 8.75 3.75 -13.34
N ALA A 3 10.01 3.50 -13.68
CA ALA A 3 10.96 2.83 -12.77
C ALA A 3 11.16 3.57 -11.43
N GLU A 4 11.08 4.91 -11.44
CA GLU A 4 11.14 5.72 -10.22
C GLU A 4 9.95 5.46 -9.29
N ASP A 5 8.76 5.32 -9.86
CA ASP A 5 7.54 5.07 -9.09
C ASP A 5 7.61 3.66 -8.46
N GLU A 6 8.14 2.67 -9.19
CA GLU A 6 8.41 1.33 -8.68
C GLU A 6 9.32 1.36 -7.45
N ALA A 7 10.45 2.06 -7.54
CA ALA A 7 11.39 2.20 -6.44
C ALA A 7 10.74 2.86 -5.21
N GLN A 8 9.87 3.85 -5.42
CA GLN A 8 9.12 4.49 -4.33
C GLN A 8 8.09 3.54 -3.70
N ILE A 9 7.40 2.70 -4.49
CA ILE A 9 6.50 1.67 -3.96
C ILE A 9 7.29 0.68 -3.10
N LEU A 10 8.41 0.16 -3.62
CA LEU A 10 9.26 -0.78 -2.89
C LEU A 10 9.79 -0.19 -1.58
N ALA A 11 10.19 1.08 -1.59
CA ALA A 11 10.62 1.81 -0.40
C ALA A 11 9.50 1.98 0.66
N CYS A 12 8.22 1.92 0.26
CA CYS A 12 7.09 1.98 1.19
C CYS A 12 6.82 0.66 1.91
N ILE A 13 7.21 -0.49 1.36
CA ILE A 13 6.87 -1.83 1.87
C ILE A 13 7.19 -2.00 3.37
N PRO A 14 8.38 -1.64 3.88
CA PRO A 14 8.68 -1.82 5.31
C PRO A 14 7.78 -0.98 6.22
N SER A 15 7.41 0.22 5.77
CA SER A 15 6.50 1.11 6.52
C SER A 15 5.06 0.61 6.49
N LEU A 16 4.59 0.12 5.34
CA LEU A 16 3.29 -0.50 5.18
C LEU A 16 3.15 -1.74 6.06
N ARG A 17 4.17 -2.61 6.07
CA ARG A 17 4.20 -3.81 6.93
C ARG A 17 4.15 -3.47 8.41
N ARG A 18 4.89 -2.45 8.86
CA ARG A 18 4.82 -1.98 10.25
C ARG A 18 3.41 -1.47 10.60
N TYR A 19 2.78 -0.74 9.70
CA TYR A 19 1.44 -0.21 9.91
C TYR A 19 0.38 -1.33 9.92
N ALA A 20 0.44 -2.24 8.96
CA ALA A 20 -0.44 -3.41 8.87
C ALA A 20 -0.39 -4.28 10.13
N ARG A 21 0.79 -4.49 10.73
CA ARG A 21 0.93 -5.18 12.03
C ARG A 21 0.19 -4.47 13.15
N GLY A 22 0.21 -3.14 13.18
CA GLY A 22 -0.54 -2.34 14.15
C GLY A 22 -2.05 -2.40 13.95
N LEU A 23 -2.52 -2.53 12.71
CA LEU A 23 -3.94 -2.64 12.38
C LEU A 23 -4.52 -4.04 12.67
N THR A 24 -3.77 -5.08 12.30
CA THR A 24 -4.26 -6.47 12.32
C THR A 24 -3.97 -7.21 13.62
N GLY A 25 -2.89 -6.84 14.33
CA GLY A 25 -2.40 -7.57 15.50
C GLY A 25 -1.81 -8.95 15.19
N ASP A 26 -1.75 -9.34 13.91
CA ASP A 26 -1.36 -10.67 13.45
C ASP A 26 -0.35 -10.55 12.29
N PRO A 27 0.85 -11.17 12.38
CA PRO A 27 1.89 -11.04 11.36
C PRO A 27 1.49 -11.57 9.98
N ASP A 28 0.73 -12.66 9.91
CA ASP A 28 0.33 -13.30 8.65
C ASP A 28 -0.74 -12.43 7.96
N ARG A 29 -1.76 -12.01 8.72
CA ARG A 29 -2.78 -11.07 8.23
C ARG A 29 -2.18 -9.72 7.83
N ALA A 30 -1.12 -9.27 8.51
CA ALA A 30 -0.42 -8.05 8.15
C ALA A 30 0.29 -8.16 6.80
N ASP A 31 0.91 -9.31 6.53
CA ASP A 31 1.58 -9.56 5.25
C ASP A 31 0.54 -9.69 4.11
N ASP A 32 -0.60 -10.35 4.36
CA ASP A 32 -1.74 -10.40 3.42
C ASP A 32 -2.29 -9.00 3.10
N LEU A 33 -2.51 -8.16 4.13
CA LEU A 33 -2.96 -6.78 3.96
C LEU A 33 -1.96 -5.95 3.13
N VAL A 34 -0.66 -6.17 3.30
CA VAL A 34 0.37 -5.53 2.46
C VAL A 34 0.27 -6.01 1.01
N GLN A 35 0.11 -7.31 0.78
CA GLN A 35 -0.04 -7.87 -0.56
C GLN A 35 -1.25 -7.27 -1.28
N ASP A 36 -2.43 -7.32 -0.65
CA ASP A 36 -3.67 -6.76 -1.21
C ASP A 36 -3.54 -5.26 -1.51
N THR A 37 -2.84 -4.52 -0.64
CA THR A 37 -2.56 -3.10 -0.86
C THR A 37 -1.73 -2.89 -2.12
N LEU A 38 -0.68 -3.69 -2.34
CA LEU A 38 0.19 -3.59 -3.52
C LEU A 38 -0.56 -3.96 -4.80
N GLU A 39 -1.38 -5.01 -4.77
CA GLU A 39 -2.21 -5.42 -5.91
C GLU A 39 -3.23 -4.33 -6.28
N ARG A 40 -3.90 -3.74 -5.28
CA ARG A 40 -4.83 -2.62 -5.47
C ARG A 40 -4.11 -1.38 -5.99
N ALA A 41 -2.94 -1.05 -5.44
CA ALA A 41 -2.12 0.05 -5.93
C ALA A 41 -1.73 -0.16 -7.39
N TRP A 42 -1.27 -1.35 -7.76
CA TRP A 42 -0.92 -1.68 -9.14
C TRP A 42 -2.10 -1.52 -10.09
N SER A 43 -3.28 -2.04 -9.73
CA SER A 43 -4.49 -1.94 -10.55
C SER A 43 -4.97 -0.49 -10.76
N ARG A 44 -4.76 0.37 -9.74
CA ARG A 44 -5.18 1.78 -9.76
C ARG A 44 -4.08 2.73 -10.27
N TYR A 45 -2.85 2.23 -10.44
CA TYR A 45 -1.68 3.03 -10.78
C TYR A 45 -1.87 3.83 -12.07
N SER A 46 -2.42 3.22 -13.12
CA SER A 46 -2.66 3.89 -14.41
C SER A 46 -3.64 5.07 -14.32
N ARG A 47 -4.50 5.08 -13.31
CA ARG A 47 -5.48 6.15 -13.03
C ARG A 47 -4.97 7.16 -12.02
N TRP A 48 -3.89 6.85 -11.31
CA TRP A 48 -3.28 7.75 -10.35
C TRP A 48 -2.58 8.88 -11.11
N GLN A 49 -3.23 10.04 -11.17
CA GLN A 49 -2.74 11.24 -11.85
C GLN A 49 -1.60 11.95 -11.09
N ARG A 50 -0.82 11.22 -10.26
CA ARG A 50 0.22 11.76 -9.38
C ARG A 50 -0.25 12.95 -8.53
N ARG A 51 -1.53 12.91 -8.12
CA ARG A 51 -2.09 13.92 -7.22
C ARG A 51 -1.67 13.55 -5.80
N GLY A 52 -0.63 14.23 -5.32
CA GLY A 52 -0.06 14.04 -3.98
C GLY A 52 1.06 12.99 -3.91
N GLU A 53 1.54 12.76 -2.69
CA GLU A 53 2.62 11.83 -2.37
C GLU A 53 2.21 10.36 -2.58
N LEU A 54 3.01 9.58 -3.30
CA LEU A 54 2.77 8.14 -3.52
C LEU A 54 2.65 7.38 -2.20
N ARG A 55 3.50 7.70 -1.22
CA ARG A 55 3.46 7.11 0.11
C ARG A 55 2.10 7.33 0.77
N ALA A 56 1.60 8.57 0.80
CA ALA A 56 0.32 8.89 1.40
C ALA A 56 -0.84 8.15 0.69
N TRP A 57 -0.77 8.07 -0.64
CA TRP A 57 -1.73 7.33 -1.44
C TRP A 57 -1.75 5.82 -1.12
N MET A 58 -0.58 5.18 -1.02
CA MET A 58 -0.44 3.77 -0.63
C MET A 58 -1.04 3.48 0.76
N PHE A 59 -0.77 4.35 1.74
CA PHE A 59 -1.35 4.23 3.08
C PHE A 59 -2.87 4.40 3.09
N GLY A 60 -3.40 5.29 2.25
CA GLY A 60 -4.85 5.44 2.06
C GLY A 60 -5.48 4.19 1.46
N ILE A 61 -4.85 3.55 0.47
CA ILE A 61 -5.33 2.28 -0.09
C ILE A 61 -5.40 1.20 0.99
N MET A 62 -4.32 1.04 1.76
CA MET A 62 -4.26 0.05 2.84
C MET A 62 -5.32 0.30 3.91
N HIS A 63 -5.45 1.54 4.36
CA HIS A 63 -6.43 1.90 5.39
C HIS A 63 -7.86 1.62 4.91
N ASN A 64 -8.20 2.05 3.69
CA ASN A 64 -9.52 1.78 3.12
C ASN A 64 -9.76 0.28 2.96
N HIS A 65 -8.78 -0.49 2.47
CA HIS A 65 -8.91 -1.95 2.36
C HIS A 65 -9.14 -2.62 3.72
N PHE A 66 -8.44 -2.17 4.76
CA PHE A 66 -8.62 -2.70 6.12
C PHE A 66 -9.99 -2.37 6.72
N ILE A 67 -10.57 -1.20 6.40
CA ILE A 67 -11.89 -0.79 6.90
C ILE A 67 -13.04 -1.42 6.09
N ASP A 68 -12.83 -1.63 4.78
CA ASP A 68 -13.83 -2.19 3.85
C ASP A 68 -13.95 -3.73 3.94
N GLY A 69 -13.00 -4.41 4.60
CA GLY A 69 -12.97 -5.87 4.80
C GLY A 69 -13.61 -6.31 6.10
#